data_AF-A0A822FRF8-F1
#
_entry.id   AF-A0A822FRF8-F1
#
_cell.length_a   1.000
_cell.length_b   1.000
_cell.length_c   1.000
_cell.angle_alpha   90.00
_cell.angle_beta   90.00
_cell.angle_gamma   90.00
#
_symmetry.space_group_name_H-M   'P 1'
#
loop_
_entity.id
_entity.type
_entity.pdbx_description
1 polymer ?
#
loop_
_entity_poly.entity_id
_entity_poly.type
_entity_poly.pdbx_seq_one_letter_code
_entity_poly.pdbx_strand_id
1 'polypeptide(L)'
;TLDCLREGALCRTTASTRMNSVSSRSHAIFTVNLQFERVVSSTSDTNIREQIRAKIHFVDLAGSESLKRTGATGQRAKEGISINSGLVY
;
A
#
# COMPACT_ATOMS: atom_id res chain seq x y z
N THR A 1 8.98 -7.94 10.44
CA THR A 1 8.46 -7.38 9.16
C THR A 1 7.01 -7.75 8.93
N LEU A 2 6.62 -9.01 9.11
CA LEU A 2 5.21 -9.45 9.07
C LEU A 2 4.33 -8.80 10.15
N ASP A 3 4.86 -8.54 11.35
CA ASP A 3 4.08 -7.90 12.41
C ASP A 3 3.74 -6.44 12.09
N CYS A 4 4.67 -5.68 11.49
CA CYS A 4 4.40 -4.32 11.02
C CYS A 4 3.33 -4.29 9.91
N LEU A 5 3.30 -5.32 9.06
CA LEU A 5 2.26 -5.49 8.04
C LEU A 5 0.90 -5.75 8.69
N ARG A 6 0.87 -6.58 9.73
CA ARG A 6 -0.34 -6.94 10.48
C ARG A 6 -0.90 -5.75 11.25
N GLU A 7 -0.06 -5.03 11.98
CA GLU A 7 -0.45 -3.80 12.70
C GLU A 7 -0.89 -2.69 11.73
N GLY A 8 -0.18 -2.52 10.61
CA GLY A 8 -0.58 -1.58 9.55
C GLY A 8 -1.93 -1.94 8.91
N ALA A 9 -2.22 -3.23 8.75
CA ALA A 9 -3.51 -3.70 8.28
C ALA A 9 -4.64 -3.46 9.30
N LEU A 10 -4.35 -3.53 10.61
CA LEU A 10 -5.31 -3.27 11.69
C LEU A 10 -5.62 -1.77 11.86
N CYS A 11 -4.63 -0.89 11.66
CA CYS A 11 -4.82 0.57 11.67
C CYS A 11 -5.58 1.11 10.44
N ARG A 12 -5.89 0.24 9.48
CA ARG A 12 -6.65 0.62 8.29
C ARG A 12 -8.12 0.82 8.68
N THR A 13 -8.65 2.01 8.46
CA THR A 13 -10.07 2.33 8.69
C THR A 13 -10.97 1.46 7.80
N THR A 14 -11.48 0.35 8.34
CA THR A 14 -12.53 -0.47 7.71
C THR A 14 -13.90 0.09 8.09
N ALA A 15 -14.42 1.04 7.32
CA ALA A 15 -15.80 1.48 7.48
C ALA A 15 -16.70 0.65 6.54
N SER A 16 -17.62 -0.14 7.09
CA SER A 16 -18.57 -0.96 6.32
C SER A 16 -19.57 -0.08 5.54
N THR A 17 -19.68 -0.23 4.21
CA THR A 17 -20.83 0.28 3.42
C THR A 17 -21.89 -0.81 3.27
N ARG A 18 -23.13 -0.43 2.95
CA ARG A 18 -24.26 -1.35 2.68
C ARG A 18 -24.05 -2.30 1.47
N MET A 19 -22.97 -2.15 0.70
CA MET A 19 -22.67 -2.97 -0.48
C MET A 19 -21.34 -3.73 -0.36
N ASN A 20 -20.55 -3.46 0.68
CA ASN A 20 -19.32 -4.19 0.93
C ASN A 20 -18.99 -4.13 2.43
N SER A 21 -19.04 -5.29 3.10
CA SER A 21 -18.62 -5.41 4.51
C SER A 21 -17.11 -5.18 4.68
N VAL A 22 -16.35 -5.28 3.59
CA VAL A 22 -14.89 -5.13 3.51
C VAL A 22 -14.52 -4.36 2.22
N SER A 23 -15.06 -3.15 2.00
CA SER A 23 -14.37 -2.24 1.07
C SER A 23 -13.35 -1.42 1.84
N SER A 24 -12.10 -1.55 1.40
CA SER A 24 -11.01 -0.77 1.94
C SER A 24 -11.14 0.67 1.46
N ARG A 25 -11.64 1.56 2.31
CA ARG A 25 -11.90 2.96 1.94
C ARG A 25 -10.67 3.87 1.96
N SER A 26 -9.48 3.28 2.06
CA SER A 26 -8.20 3.97 2.02
C SER A 26 -7.22 3.23 1.11
N HIS A 27 -6.42 4.01 0.39
CA HIS A 27 -5.25 3.51 -0.32
C HIS A 27 -4.13 3.25 0.68
N ALA A 28 -3.39 2.17 0.50
CA ALA A 28 -2.23 1.83 1.31
C ALA A 28 -1.04 1.52 0.42
N ILE A 29 0.13 2.03 0.79
CA ILE A 29 1.40 1.72 0.14
C ILE A 29 2.32 1.12 1.19
N PHE A 30 2.67 -0.15 1.03
CA PHE A 30 3.67 -0.81 1.84
C PHE A 30 4.98 -0.90 1.05
N THR A 31 6.04 -0.28 1.56
CA THR A 31 7.34 -0.23 0.87
C THR A 31 8.35 -1.14 1.57
N VAL A 32 8.92 -2.07 0.82
CA VAL A 32 10.04 -2.91 1.27
C VAL A 32 11.31 -2.40 0.62
N ASN A 33 12.28 -2.00 1.44
CA ASN A 33 13.63 -1.67 0.97
C ASN A 33 14.53 -2.88 1.24
N LEU A 34 15.14 -3.40 0.18
CA LEU A 34 16.08 -4.51 0.24
C LEU A 34 17.47 -3.98 -0.04
N GLN A 35 18.41 -4.33 0.83
CA GLN A 35 19.83 -4.06 0.64
C GLN A 35 20.56 -5.39 0.77
N PHE A 36 21.27 -5.75 -0.31
CA PHE A 36 22.11 -6.93 -0.37
C PHE A 36 23.56 -6.48 -0.48
N GLU A 37 24.45 -7.18 0.19
CA GLU A 37 25.88 -7.00 0.07
C GLU A 37 26.47 -8.35 -0.33
N ARG A 38 27.17 -8.40 -1.46
CA ARG A 38 27.89 -9.60 -1.89
C ARG A 38 29.37 -9.31 -2.05
N VAL A 39 30.21 -10.26 -1.67
CA VAL A 39 31.64 -10.21 -1.96
C VAL A 39 31.84 -10.65 -3.40
N VAL A 40 32.37 -9.78 -4.24
CA VAL A 40 32.57 -10.04 -5.67
C VAL A 40 33.98 -10.57 -5.93
N SER A 41 34.93 -10.20 -5.09
CA SER A 41 36.26 -10.80 -5.06
C SER A 41 36.85 -10.72 -3.66
N SER A 42 37.57 -11.77 -3.29
CA SER A 42 38.39 -11.84 -2.09
C SER A 42 39.84 -12.06 -2.53
N THR A 43 40.58 -10.96 -2.66
CA THR A 43 42.05 -11.02 -2.74
C THR A 43 42.61 -10.96 -1.32
N SER A 44 43.81 -11.52 -1.13
CA SER A 44 44.48 -11.74 0.15
C SER A 44 44.41 -10.57 1.13
N ASP A 45 44.35 -9.33 0.61
CA ASP A 45 44.33 -8.09 1.41
C ASP A 45 43.09 -7.22 1.22
N THR A 46 42.12 -7.59 0.38
CA THR A 46 40.92 -6.75 0.13
C THR A 46 39.72 -7.55 -0.32
N ASN A 47 38.60 -7.39 0.42
CA ASN A 47 37.29 -7.88 0.02
C ASN A 47 36.56 -6.77 -0.74
N ILE A 48 36.39 -6.95 -2.05
CA ILE A 48 35.56 -6.05 -2.85
C ILE A 48 34.10 -6.46 -2.64
N ARG A 49 33.31 -5.53 -2.10
CA ARG A 49 31.89 -5.73 -1.83
C ARG A 49 31.04 -4.91 -2.78
N GLU A 50 30.04 -5.56 -3.36
CA GLU A 50 29.02 -4.93 -4.18
C GLU A 50 27.74 -4.80 -3.36
N GLN A 51 27.19 -3.58 -3.33
CA GLN A 51 25.89 -3.31 -2.73
C GLN A 51 24.82 -3.27 -3.82
N ILE A 52 23.79 -4.10 -3.67
CA ILE A 52 22.61 -4.09 -4.51
C ILE A 52 21.45 -3.58 -3.66
N ARG A 53 20.74 -2.56 -4.15
CA ARG A 53 19.57 -2.00 -3.47
C ARG A 53 18.34 -2.16 -4.35
N ALA A 54 17.25 -2.63 -3.76
CA ALA A 54 15.96 -2.69 -4.41
C ALA A 54 14.89 -2.06 -3.52
N LYS A 55 13.92 -1.39 -4.12
CA LYS A 55 12.75 -0.82 -3.44
C LYS A 55 11.50 -1.39 -4.10
N ILE A 56 10.70 -2.11 -3.32
CA ILE A 56 9.47 -2.75 -3.77
C ILE A 56 8.29 -2.03 -3.13
N HIS A 57 7.33 -1.61 -3.94
CA HIS A 57 6.09 -0.97 -3.48
C HIS A 57 4.92 -1.92 -3.69
N PHE A 58 4.29 -2.34 -2.59
CA PHE A 58 3.02 -3.05 -2.59
C PHE A 58 1.90 -2.03 -2.41
N VAL A 59 1.18 -1.77 -3.49
CA VAL A 59 0.11 -0.76 -3.52
C VAL A 59 -1.24 -1.46 -3.47
N ASP A 60 -2.05 -1.14 -2.47
CA ASP A 60 -3.44 -1.55 -2.37
C ASP A 60 -4.33 -0.31 -2.52
N LEU A 61 -5.15 -0.29 -3.56
CA LEU A 61 -6.01 0.83 -3.89
C LEU A 61 -7.43 0.61 -3.38
N ALA A 62 -8.09 1.68 -2.96
CA ALA A 62 -9.49 1.65 -2.59
C ALA A 62 -10.40 1.35 -3.80
N GLY A 63 -11.62 0.87 -3.53
CA GLY A 63 -12.59 0.53 -4.58
C GLY A 63 -13.07 1.74 -5.39
N SER A 64 -13.16 1.59 -6.71
CA SER A 64 -13.61 2.63 -7.67
C SER A 64 -15.13 2.75 -7.81
N GLU A 65 -15.87 2.52 -6.73
CA GLU A 65 -17.33 2.43 -6.79
C GLU A 65 -17.99 3.79 -7.10
N SER A 66 -18.85 3.80 -8.13
CA SER A 66 -19.52 5.00 -8.62
C SER A 66 -20.63 5.46 -7.66
N LEU A 67 -20.59 6.72 -7.24
CA LEU A 67 -21.58 7.35 -6.36
C LEU A 67 -23.02 7.24 -6.88
N LYS A 68 -23.22 7.24 -8.20
CA LYS A 68 -24.55 7.06 -8.81
C LYS A 68 -25.15 5.68 -8.51
N ARG A 69 -24.32 4.65 -8.31
CA ARG A 69 -24.77 3.27 -8.02
C ARG A 69 -24.90 2.98 -6.53
N THR A 70 -24.22 3.73 -5.66
CA THR A 70 -24.20 3.47 -4.21
C THR A 70 -25.28 4.22 -3.44
N GLY A 71 -25.90 5.26 -4.03
CA GLY A 71 -26.91 6.09 -3.34
C GLY A 71 -26.37 6.81 -2.10
N ALA A 72 -25.04 6.95 -1.98
CA ALA A 72 -24.39 7.56 -0.84
C ALA A 72 -24.69 9.07 -0.79
N THR A 73 -25.08 9.58 0.38
CA THR A 73 -25.40 11.00 0.61
C THR A 73 -24.55 11.59 1.73
N GLY A 74 -24.48 12.93 1.80
CA GLY A 74 -23.78 13.65 2.86
C GLY A 74 -22.30 13.29 2.95
N GLN A 75 -21.84 12.89 4.14
CA GLN A 75 -20.42 12.61 4.41
C GLN A 75 -19.88 11.39 3.66
N ARG A 76 -20.72 10.37 3.41
CA ARG A 76 -20.35 9.20 2.60
C ARG A 76 -20.17 9.55 1.12
N ALA A 77 -20.90 10.54 0.61
CA ALA A 77 -20.70 11.03 -0.75
C ALA A 77 -19.35 11.74 -0.89
N LYS A 78 -19.01 12.63 0.07
CA LYS A 78 -17.72 13.33 0.10
C LYS A 78 -16.53 12.36 0.18
N GLU A 79 -16.66 11.32 1.00
CA GLU A 79 -15.67 10.24 1.12
C GLU A 79 -15.49 9.49 -0.21
N GLY A 80 -16.59 9.07 -0.86
CA GLY A 80 -16.53 8.40 -2.16
C GLY A 80 -15.96 9.27 -3.30
N ILE A 81 -16.22 10.58 -3.27
CA ILE A 81 -15.59 11.53 -4.21
C ILE A 81 -14.08 11.55 -3.98
N SER A 82 -13.64 11.71 -2.72
CA SER A 82 -12.22 11.78 -2.38
C SER A 82 -11.43 10.52 -2.76
N ILE A 83 -12.03 9.35 -2.58
CA ILE A 83 -11.44 8.06 -3.00
C ILE A 83 -11.33 8.00 -4.52
N ASN A 84 -12.41 8.32 -5.24
CA ASN A 84 -12.41 8.27 -6.70
C ASN A 84 -11.47 9.32 -7.33
N SER A 85 -11.32 10.49 -6.72
CA SER A 85 -10.33 11.49 -7.16
C SER A 85 -8.89 10.98 -7.03
N GLY A 86 -8.58 10.11 -6.07
CA GLY A 86 -7.26 9.49 -5.94
C GLY A 86 -7.01 8.31 -6.89
N LEU A 87 -8.04 7.85 -7.61
CA LEU A 87 -7.99 6.72 -8.56
C LEU A 87 -7.98 7.19 -10.02
N VAL A 88 -8.49 8.38 -10.31
CA VAL A 88 -8.56 8.92 -11.67
C VAL A 88 -7.27 9.67 -11.97
N TYR A 89 -6.26 8.90 -12.41
CA TYR A 89 -5.21 9.25 -13.36
C TYR A 89 -4.73 7.97 -14.05
#